data_AF-A0A4Y1K9D1-F1
#
_entry.id   AF-A0A4Y1K9D1-F1
#
_cell.length_a   1.000
_cell.length_b   1.000
_cell.length_c   1.000
_cell.angle_alpha   90.00
_cell.angle_beta   90.00
_cell.angle_gamma   90.00
#
_symmetry.space_group_name_H-M   'P 1'
#
loop_
_entity.id
_entity.type
_entity.pdbx_description
1 polymer ?
#
loop_
_entity_poly.entity_id
_entity_poly.type
_entity_poly.pdbx_seq_one_letter_code
_entity_poly.pdbx_strand_id
1 'polypeptide(L)'
;KGTQTYSVLDGSPSESHSKYLLSFKEKPNDSTGQQRVYGVCFVDTSVGKFHIGQFFDDRHCSRFRTLVAHFPPVQILFEKGNPSSDTKKVLKSGLSTAIQEGLQPTYQFWDGAKTLKILAEEGYFFKEGKGDPDNGTLPPVIKSMTSDSDSLALTPGEKSELALSALGACIYYMKKCLIDQELLSMGNFEEYVPVDVDLERTQISTSFFAKTSQRMVLDGVTLTNLEILQNGTNGSTEGTLLENLDSCFTPFGKRLIKQWLCAPLCNPFSINDRLDALEDLMAIPEKLTEVGELLKKLPDLERLLSKIHSIGSPLKS
;
A
#
# COMPACT_ATOMS: atom_id res chain seq x y z
N LYS A 1 6.13 15.66 0.54
CA LYS A 1 4.90 15.39 -0.27
C LYS A 1 4.27 14.05 0.13
N GLY A 2 5.05 12.98 0.39
CA GLY A 2 4.51 11.69 0.82
C GLY A 2 4.17 11.57 2.32
N THR A 3 4.43 12.62 3.11
CA THR A 3 4.28 12.65 4.58
C THR A 3 3.22 13.64 5.05
N GLN A 4 2.21 13.93 4.24
CA GLN A 4 1.14 14.86 4.59
C GLN A 4 0.05 14.14 5.40
N THR A 5 -0.14 14.55 6.66
CA THR A 5 -1.19 14.01 7.55
C THR A 5 -2.46 14.87 7.57
N TYR A 6 -2.43 16.06 6.96
CA TYR A 6 -3.56 17.01 6.90
C TYR A 6 -4.12 17.36 8.28
N SER A 7 -3.19 17.67 9.21
CA SER A 7 -3.48 18.13 10.56
C SER A 7 -4.26 19.45 10.56
N VAL A 8 -4.58 20.00 11.74
CA VAL A 8 -5.28 21.31 11.83
C VAL A 8 -4.42 22.46 11.29
N LEU A 9 -3.09 22.31 11.33
CA LEU A 9 -2.15 23.31 10.84
C LEU A 9 -1.87 23.18 9.33
N ASP A 10 -2.24 22.05 8.74
CA ASP A 10 -2.03 21.77 7.32
C ASP A 10 -3.22 22.24 6.47
N GLY A 11 -2.96 22.47 5.17
CA GLY A 11 -4.02 22.70 4.19
C GLY A 11 -4.91 21.47 3.99
N SER A 12 -6.05 21.64 3.33
CA SER A 12 -6.91 20.50 2.94
C SER A 12 -6.25 19.64 1.86
N PRO A 13 -6.59 18.33 1.78
CA PRO A 13 -6.11 17.47 0.70
C PRO A 13 -6.46 18.05 -0.67
N SER A 14 -5.49 18.03 -1.60
CA SER A 14 -5.71 18.55 -2.96
C SER A 14 -6.58 17.62 -3.82
N GLU A 15 -6.60 16.33 -3.51
CA GLU A 15 -7.28 15.28 -4.27
C GLU A 15 -7.85 14.19 -3.34
N SER A 16 -8.87 13.49 -3.82
CA SER A 16 -9.46 12.33 -3.10
C SER A 16 -8.58 11.08 -3.18
N HIS A 17 -7.75 10.96 -4.23
CA HIS A 17 -6.87 9.81 -4.41
C HIS A 17 -5.70 9.79 -3.42
N SER A 18 -5.26 8.58 -3.10
CA SER A 18 -4.13 8.34 -2.19
C SER A 18 -2.79 8.69 -2.83
N LYS A 19 -1.90 9.27 -2.02
CA LYS A 19 -0.52 9.62 -2.38
C LYS A 19 0.42 8.85 -1.49
N TYR A 20 1.19 7.93 -2.07
CA TYR A 20 1.96 6.99 -1.27
C TYR A 20 3.39 7.48 -1.00
N LEU A 21 3.85 7.26 0.23
CA LEU A 21 5.27 7.14 0.56
C LEU A 21 5.65 5.67 0.38
N LEU A 22 6.61 5.38 -0.50
CA LEU A 22 7.11 4.03 -0.75
C LEU A 22 8.55 3.91 -0.27
N SER A 23 8.86 2.88 0.49
CA SER A 23 10.22 2.38 0.66
C SER A 23 10.39 1.04 -0.02
N PHE A 24 11.54 0.81 -0.64
CA PHE A 24 11.90 -0.50 -1.15
C PHE A 24 13.37 -0.86 -0.86
N LYS A 25 13.62 -2.16 -0.77
CA LYS A 25 14.93 -2.79 -0.67
C LYS A 25 15.04 -3.90 -1.69
N GLU A 26 16.12 -3.95 -2.45
CA GLU A 26 16.38 -4.95 -3.48
C GLU A 26 17.51 -5.90 -3.04
N LYS A 27 17.39 -7.18 -3.39
CA LYS A 27 18.47 -8.18 -3.27
C LYS A 27 18.53 -9.01 -4.56
N PRO A 28 19.72 -9.24 -5.15
CA PRO A 28 19.86 -10.19 -6.25
C PRO A 28 19.50 -11.60 -5.75
N ASN A 29 18.68 -12.33 -6.51
CA ASN A 29 18.26 -13.69 -6.17
C ASN A 29 19.28 -14.74 -6.62
N ASP A 30 19.97 -14.47 -7.73
CA ASP A 30 20.92 -15.38 -8.34
C ASP A 30 22.27 -14.69 -8.63
N SER A 31 23.30 -15.51 -8.85
CA SER A 31 24.64 -15.02 -9.21
C SER A 31 24.67 -14.30 -10.56
N THR A 32 23.66 -14.51 -11.41
CA THR A 32 23.53 -13.81 -12.70
C THR A 32 22.96 -12.40 -12.56
N GLY A 33 22.30 -12.09 -11.44
CA GLY A 33 21.63 -10.82 -11.18
C GLY A 33 20.41 -10.55 -12.06
N GLN A 34 19.92 -11.57 -12.78
CA GLN A 34 18.75 -11.43 -13.66
C GLN A 34 17.45 -11.53 -12.88
N GLN A 35 17.42 -12.32 -11.80
CA GLN A 35 16.29 -12.39 -10.89
C GLN A 35 16.60 -11.65 -9.60
N ARG A 36 15.58 -11.04 -9.01
CA ARG A 36 15.73 -10.21 -7.82
C ARG A 36 14.57 -10.43 -6.87
N VAL A 37 14.78 -10.00 -5.63
CA VAL A 37 13.76 -9.98 -4.60
C VAL A 37 13.62 -8.53 -4.15
N TYR A 38 12.38 -8.03 -4.12
CA TYR A 38 12.05 -6.75 -3.51
C TYR A 38 11.40 -6.98 -2.15
N GLY A 39 11.83 -6.22 -1.15
CA GLY A 39 11.03 -5.89 0.01
C GLY A 39 10.46 -4.49 -0.15
N VAL A 40 9.19 -4.31 0.14
CA VAL A 40 8.49 -3.04 -0.01
C VAL A 40 7.69 -2.71 1.25
N CYS A 41 7.61 -1.43 1.56
CA CYS A 41 6.69 -0.87 2.54
C CYS A 41 6.13 0.43 1.97
N PHE A 42 4.82 0.60 1.90
CA PHE A 42 4.22 1.85 1.45
C PHE A 42 2.97 2.22 2.22
N VAL A 43 2.71 3.52 2.32
CA VAL A 43 1.61 4.06 3.13
C VAL A 43 1.08 5.36 2.53
N ASP A 44 -0.24 5.54 2.57
CA ASP A 44 -0.86 6.85 2.48
C ASP A 44 -0.88 7.45 3.89
N THR A 45 -0.04 8.44 4.15
CA THR A 45 0.11 9.05 5.48
C THR A 45 -1.12 9.85 5.92
N SER A 46 -2.07 10.12 5.03
CA SER A 46 -3.36 10.72 5.39
C SER A 46 -4.38 9.70 5.93
N VAL A 47 -4.14 8.41 5.70
CA VAL A 47 -5.01 7.30 6.14
C VAL A 47 -4.32 6.44 7.20
N GLY A 48 -3.00 6.23 7.09
CA GLY A 48 -2.23 5.43 8.04
C GLY A 48 -2.32 3.92 7.83
N LYS A 49 -2.74 3.45 6.65
CA LYS A 49 -2.72 2.03 6.27
C LYS A 49 -1.38 1.67 5.63
N PHE A 50 -0.59 0.85 6.33
CA PHE A 50 0.71 0.37 5.85
C PHE A 50 0.55 -0.91 5.06
N HIS A 51 1.08 -0.92 3.84
CA HIS A 51 1.23 -2.13 3.04
C HIS A 51 2.68 -2.59 3.09
N ILE A 52 2.92 -3.84 3.47
CA ILE A 52 4.26 -4.40 3.62
C ILE A 52 4.35 -5.76 2.94
N GLY A 53 5.41 -6.03 2.17
CA GLY A 53 5.52 -7.30 1.45
C GLY A 53 6.92 -7.57 0.91
N GLN A 54 7.17 -8.84 0.59
CA GLN A 54 8.40 -9.29 -0.05
C GLN A 54 8.07 -10.25 -1.20
N PHE A 55 8.64 -10.01 -2.38
CA PHE A 55 8.35 -10.80 -3.57
C PHE A 55 9.54 -10.92 -4.51
N PHE A 56 9.60 -12.05 -5.22
CA PHE A 56 10.50 -12.23 -6.35
C PHE A 56 10.03 -11.40 -7.54
N ASP A 57 10.96 -10.91 -8.34
CA ASP A 57 10.68 -10.15 -9.55
C ASP A 57 11.63 -10.55 -10.69
N ASP A 58 11.17 -10.31 -11.90
CA ASP A 58 11.90 -10.65 -13.11
C ASP A 58 12.97 -9.59 -13.45
N ARG A 59 13.72 -9.85 -14.52
CA ARG A 59 14.77 -8.95 -15.01
C ARG A 59 14.25 -7.60 -15.51
N HIS A 60 12.95 -7.49 -15.79
CA HIS A 60 12.29 -6.28 -16.28
C HIS A 60 11.62 -5.48 -15.14
N CYS A 61 11.65 -6.01 -13.91
CA CYS A 61 11.00 -5.45 -12.73
C CYS A 61 9.48 -5.36 -12.94
N SER A 62 8.85 -6.36 -13.56
CA SER A 62 7.43 -6.32 -13.93
C SER A 62 6.51 -6.18 -12.72
N ARG A 63 6.76 -6.90 -11.62
CA ARG A 63 5.97 -6.79 -10.39
C ARG A 63 6.18 -5.45 -9.71
N PHE A 64 7.42 -4.97 -9.61
CA PHE A 64 7.69 -3.64 -9.07
C PHE A 64 7.04 -2.52 -9.89
N ARG A 65 7.09 -2.61 -11.23
CA ARG A 65 6.38 -1.68 -12.14
C ARG A 65 4.86 -1.72 -11.92
N THR A 66 4.30 -2.91 -11.71
CA THR A 66 2.88 -3.09 -11.44
C THR A 66 2.49 -2.46 -10.10
N LEU A 67 3.28 -2.70 -9.05
CA LEU A 67 3.10 -2.06 -7.73
C LEU A 67 3.02 -0.54 -7.85
N VAL A 68 4.02 0.09 -8.48
CA VAL A 68 4.08 1.56 -8.55
C VAL A 68 3.04 2.16 -9.50
N ALA A 69 2.48 1.37 -10.43
CA ALA A 69 1.36 1.79 -11.25
C ALA A 69 0.02 1.71 -10.48
N HIS A 70 -0.18 0.65 -9.68
CA HIS A 70 -1.39 0.44 -8.87
C HIS A 70 -1.43 1.40 -7.67
N PHE A 71 -0.26 1.65 -7.07
CA PHE A 71 -0.07 2.51 -5.89
C PHE A 71 0.96 3.61 -6.18
N PRO A 72 0.60 4.65 -6.97
CA PRO A 72 1.55 5.67 -7.40
C PRO A 72 2.20 6.40 -6.22
N PRO A 73 3.53 6.27 -6.03
CA PRO A 73 4.22 6.96 -4.96
C PRO A 73 4.54 8.40 -5.39
N VAL A 74 4.33 9.35 -4.48
CA VAL A 74 4.79 10.73 -4.66
C VAL A 74 6.18 10.95 -4.05
N GLN A 75 6.64 9.99 -3.26
CA GLN A 75 7.93 10.01 -2.58
C GLN A 75 8.43 8.58 -2.37
N ILE A 76 9.71 8.36 -2.65
CA ILE A 76 10.35 7.05 -2.68
C ILE A 76 11.62 7.07 -1.83
N LEU A 77 11.74 6.12 -0.91
CA LEU A 77 12.87 5.90 -0.03
C LEU A 77 13.62 4.63 -0.47
N PHE A 78 14.93 4.70 -0.58
CA PHE A 78 15.76 3.53 -0.88
C PHE A 78 17.13 3.65 -0.20
N GLU A 79 17.80 2.53 0.01
CA GLU A 79 19.16 2.55 0.54
C GLU A 79 20.17 2.99 -0.52
N LYS A 80 21.06 3.93 -0.19
CA LYS A 80 22.11 4.39 -1.12
C LYS A 80 22.96 3.22 -1.60
N GLY A 81 23.08 3.08 -2.91
CA GLY A 81 23.86 2.03 -3.54
C GLY A 81 23.09 0.72 -3.76
N ASN A 82 21.91 0.54 -3.16
CA ASN A 82 21.13 -0.69 -3.27
C ASN A 82 20.39 -0.87 -4.61
N PRO A 83 19.71 0.15 -5.19
CA PRO A 83 18.97 -0.05 -6.43
C PRO A 83 19.88 -0.44 -7.60
N SER A 84 19.51 -1.50 -8.30
CA SER A 84 20.20 -1.95 -9.51
C SER A 84 20.01 -0.98 -10.68
N SER A 85 20.72 -1.23 -11.78
CA SER A 85 20.62 -0.41 -13.00
C SER A 85 19.21 -0.44 -13.59
N ASP A 86 18.52 -1.57 -13.55
CA ASP A 86 17.15 -1.69 -14.07
C ASP A 86 16.14 -0.99 -13.18
N THR A 87 16.25 -1.13 -11.85
CA THR A 87 15.41 -0.39 -10.89
C THR A 87 15.60 1.12 -11.06
N LYS A 88 16.85 1.58 -11.22
CA LYS A 88 17.15 2.99 -11.53
C LYS A 88 16.51 3.46 -12.84
N LYS A 89 16.37 2.60 -13.86
CA LYS A 89 15.63 2.96 -15.08
C LYS A 89 14.14 3.13 -14.77
N VAL A 90 13.53 2.24 -13.99
CA VAL A 90 12.13 2.36 -13.55
C VAL A 90 11.90 3.70 -12.84
N LEU A 91 12.76 4.01 -11.86
CA LEU A 91 12.68 5.27 -11.09
C LEU A 91 12.82 6.51 -11.97
N LYS A 92 13.70 6.47 -12.97
CA LYS A 92 13.95 7.62 -13.86
C LYS A 92 12.88 7.81 -14.92
N SER A 93 12.28 6.74 -15.43
CA SER A 93 11.31 6.84 -16.52
C SER A 93 9.88 6.96 -16.01
N GLY A 94 9.46 6.06 -15.11
CA GLY A 94 8.06 5.95 -14.67
C GLY A 94 7.72 6.77 -13.43
N LEU A 95 8.73 7.22 -12.68
CA LEU A 95 8.56 7.88 -11.38
C LEU A 95 9.44 9.15 -11.27
N SER A 96 9.67 9.82 -12.39
CA SER A 96 10.50 11.02 -12.48
C SER A 96 9.93 12.21 -11.69
N THR A 97 8.62 12.25 -11.49
CA THR A 97 7.91 13.28 -10.71
C THR A 97 7.92 13.00 -9.21
N ALA A 98 8.21 11.76 -8.80
CA ALA A 98 8.29 11.37 -7.40
C ALA A 98 9.60 11.86 -6.77
N ILE A 99 9.54 12.33 -5.53
CA ILE A 99 10.74 12.72 -4.78
C ILE A 99 11.53 11.45 -4.43
N GLN A 100 12.82 11.42 -4.75
CA GLN A 100 13.68 10.25 -4.54
C GLN A 100 14.72 10.53 -3.43
N GLU A 101 14.67 9.75 -2.36
CA GLU A 101 15.48 9.93 -1.15
C GLU A 101 16.37 8.70 -0.92
N GLY A 102 17.67 8.87 -1.17
CA GLY A 102 18.67 7.86 -0.85
C GLY A 102 19.07 7.95 0.63
N LEU A 103 18.75 6.93 1.41
CA LEU A 103 19.07 6.83 2.83
C LEU A 103 20.39 6.08 3.05
N GLN A 104 21.18 6.51 4.04
CA GLN A 104 22.44 5.84 4.38
C GLN A 104 22.18 4.42 4.93
N PRO A 105 22.91 3.40 4.46
CA PRO A 105 22.80 2.03 4.97
C PRO A 105 23.00 1.97 6.48
N THR A 106 22.31 1.04 7.15
CA THR A 106 22.43 0.70 8.58
C THR A 106 21.95 1.80 9.55
N TYR A 107 22.27 3.07 9.29
CA TYR A 107 21.90 4.19 10.14
C TYR A 107 20.51 4.73 9.82
N GLN A 108 20.20 4.96 8.55
CA GLN A 108 18.93 5.55 8.09
C GLN A 108 18.02 4.51 7.42
N PHE A 109 18.61 3.57 6.68
CA PHE A 109 17.93 2.41 6.14
C PHE A 109 18.28 1.21 7.02
N TRP A 110 17.39 0.85 7.93
CA TRP A 110 17.64 -0.20 8.91
C TRP A 110 17.51 -1.59 8.28
N ASP A 111 18.20 -2.57 8.85
CA ASP A 111 17.94 -3.98 8.56
C ASP A 111 16.66 -4.47 9.26
N GLY A 112 16.22 -5.69 8.96
CA GLY A 112 14.98 -6.23 9.51
C GLY A 112 15.03 -6.37 11.04
N ALA A 113 16.15 -6.86 11.58
CA ALA A 113 16.32 -7.09 13.01
C ALA A 113 16.30 -5.78 13.82
N LYS A 114 17.01 -4.74 13.35
CA LYS A 114 16.96 -3.41 13.96
C LYS A 114 15.55 -2.82 13.88
N THR A 115 14.82 -3.07 12.81
CA THR A 115 13.43 -2.60 12.67
C THR A 115 12.52 -3.21 13.73
N LEU A 116 12.57 -4.52 13.92
CA LEU A 116 11.79 -5.22 14.96
C LEU A 116 12.18 -4.76 16.37
N LYS A 117 13.48 -4.57 16.62
CA LYS A 117 13.98 -4.02 17.89
C LYS A 117 13.39 -2.64 18.18
N ILE A 118 13.43 -1.72 17.22
CA ILE A 118 12.86 -0.38 17.39
C ILE A 118 11.35 -0.44 17.61
N LEU A 119 10.62 -1.29 16.88
CA LEU A 119 9.17 -1.47 17.09
C LEU A 119 8.84 -1.94 18.51
N ALA A 120 9.66 -2.82 19.09
CA ALA A 120 9.50 -3.30 20.46
C ALA A 120 9.86 -2.23 21.51
N GLU A 121 10.86 -1.39 21.26
CA GLU A 121 11.35 -0.37 22.20
C GLU A 121 10.48 0.90 22.24
N GLU A 122 9.94 1.33 21.10
CA GLU A 122 9.24 2.61 20.95
C GLU A 122 7.78 2.59 21.43
N GLY A 123 7.26 1.41 21.74
CA GLY A 123 5.94 1.26 22.33
C GLY A 123 4.77 1.68 21.44
N TYR A 124 4.93 1.71 20.12
CA TYR A 124 3.89 2.16 19.18
C TYR A 124 2.54 1.46 19.36
N PHE A 125 2.56 0.17 19.69
CA PHE A 125 1.35 -0.66 19.76
C PHE A 125 0.79 -0.80 21.19
N PHE A 126 1.25 0.04 22.12
CA PHE A 126 0.63 0.14 23.43
C PHE A 126 -0.55 1.11 23.41
N LYS A 127 -1.70 0.66 23.91
CA LYS A 127 -2.89 1.47 24.15
C LYS A 127 -3.09 1.64 25.64
N GLU A 128 -3.25 2.88 26.10
CA GLU A 128 -3.62 3.14 27.49
C GLU A 128 -5.09 2.77 27.70
N GLY A 129 -5.32 1.61 28.33
CA GLY A 129 -6.66 1.10 28.63
C GLY A 129 -6.58 -0.25 29.35
N LYS A 130 -7.27 -0.39 30.49
CA LYS A 130 -7.28 -1.64 31.25
C LYS A 130 -8.04 -2.72 30.47
N GLY A 131 -7.35 -3.82 30.13
CA GLY A 131 -8.01 -5.09 29.79
C GLY A 131 -7.93 -5.57 28.34
N ASP A 132 -7.13 -4.95 27.46
CA ASP A 132 -6.86 -5.52 26.13
C ASP A 132 -5.75 -6.60 26.23
N PRO A 133 -6.05 -7.89 26.00
CA PRO A 133 -5.04 -8.96 26.03
C PRO A 133 -3.97 -8.80 24.94
N ASP A 134 -4.24 -8.01 23.89
CA ASP A 134 -3.31 -7.77 22.79
C ASP A 134 -2.49 -6.46 22.97
N ASN A 135 -2.58 -5.81 24.13
CA ASN A 135 -1.88 -4.56 24.41
C ASN A 135 -0.34 -4.73 24.32
N GLY A 136 0.31 -3.93 23.47
CA GLY A 136 1.76 -4.01 23.25
C GLY A 136 2.20 -5.17 22.35
N THR A 137 1.26 -5.91 21.74
CA THR A 137 1.60 -6.97 20.79
C THR A 137 1.80 -6.42 19.38
N LEU A 138 2.67 -7.08 18.60
CA LEU A 138 2.88 -6.73 17.20
C LEU A 138 1.60 -7.01 16.39
N PRO A 139 1.24 -6.14 15.42
CA PRO A 139 0.16 -6.39 14.49
C PRO A 139 0.32 -7.74 13.79
N PRO A 140 -0.77 -8.48 13.48
CA PRO A 140 -0.70 -9.85 12.95
C PRO A 140 0.21 -10.01 11.73
N VAL A 141 0.19 -9.03 10.81
CA VAL A 141 1.04 -9.02 9.61
C VAL A 141 2.53 -8.93 9.97
N ILE A 142 2.89 -8.05 10.91
CA ILE A 142 4.29 -7.93 11.36
C ILE A 142 4.71 -9.17 12.13
N LYS A 143 3.84 -9.71 12.98
CA LYS A 143 4.08 -10.95 13.72
C LYS A 143 4.34 -12.13 12.77
N SER A 144 3.57 -12.27 11.69
CA SER A 144 3.80 -13.31 10.67
C SER A 144 5.08 -13.13 9.87
N MET A 145 5.72 -11.97 9.95
CA MET A 145 7.03 -11.68 9.32
C MET A 145 8.22 -11.95 10.24
N THR A 146 7.98 -12.41 11.48
CA THR A 146 9.03 -12.82 12.43
C THR A 146 9.32 -14.31 12.34
N SER A 147 10.48 -14.73 12.85
CA SER A 147 10.87 -16.14 12.91
C SER A 147 10.09 -16.88 13.99
N ASP A 148 9.48 -18.03 13.66
CA ASP A 148 8.77 -18.90 14.61
C ASP A 148 9.68 -19.44 15.73
N SER A 149 10.99 -19.45 15.50
CA SER A 149 11.99 -19.93 16.47
C SER A 149 12.34 -18.89 17.55
N ASP A 150 11.97 -17.63 17.35
CA ASP A 150 12.31 -16.54 18.26
C ASP A 150 11.08 -16.10 19.07
N SER A 151 11.04 -16.51 20.35
CA SER A 151 9.96 -16.14 21.27
C SER A 151 9.85 -14.64 21.52
N LEU A 152 10.93 -13.86 21.28
CA LEU A 152 10.93 -12.42 21.43
C LEU A 152 10.44 -11.67 20.18
N ALA A 153 10.23 -12.38 19.06
CA ALA A 153 9.79 -11.80 17.79
C ALA A 153 10.72 -10.66 17.30
N LEU A 154 12.02 -10.74 17.61
CA LEU A 154 13.04 -9.75 17.23
C LEU A 154 13.85 -10.18 16.00
N THR A 155 13.73 -11.44 15.61
CA THR A 155 14.40 -12.02 14.46
C THR A 155 13.44 -12.06 13.28
N PRO A 156 13.78 -11.44 12.13
CA PRO A 156 13.00 -11.54 10.91
C PRO A 156 12.86 -12.98 10.42
N GLY A 157 11.71 -13.32 9.85
CA GLY A 157 11.55 -14.55 9.08
C GLY A 157 12.38 -14.52 7.80
N GLU A 158 12.85 -15.68 7.33
CA GLU A 158 13.76 -15.79 6.16
C GLU A 158 13.22 -15.10 4.90
N LYS A 159 11.90 -15.11 4.71
CA LYS A 159 11.20 -14.53 3.55
C LYS A 159 10.66 -13.12 3.79
N SER A 160 11.06 -12.46 4.89
CA SER A 160 10.53 -11.16 5.29
C SER A 160 11.60 -10.12 5.65
N GLU A 161 12.88 -10.49 5.63
CA GLU A 161 14.01 -9.61 5.93
C GLU A 161 13.97 -8.29 5.14
N LEU A 162 13.73 -8.35 3.81
CA LEU A 162 13.73 -7.16 2.96
C LEU A 162 12.49 -6.30 3.21
N ALA A 163 11.34 -6.92 3.47
CA ALA A 163 10.10 -6.20 3.80
C ALA A 163 10.25 -5.42 5.11
N LEU A 164 10.78 -6.07 6.15
CA LEU A 164 11.05 -5.44 7.44
C LEU A 164 12.14 -4.37 7.33
N SER A 165 13.17 -4.58 6.51
CA SER A 165 14.17 -3.54 6.22
C SER A 165 13.55 -2.31 5.52
N ALA A 166 12.66 -2.52 4.54
CA ALA A 166 11.91 -1.43 3.90
C ALA A 166 10.98 -0.70 4.89
N LEU A 167 10.33 -1.44 5.81
CA LEU A 167 9.57 -0.83 6.90
C LEU A 167 10.46 0.04 7.80
N GLY A 168 11.66 -0.42 8.14
CA GLY A 168 12.62 0.35 8.94
C GLY A 168 12.96 1.70 8.33
N ALA A 169 13.15 1.76 7.01
CA ALA A 169 13.37 3.02 6.30
C ALA A 169 12.14 3.96 6.34
N CYS A 170 10.93 3.41 6.20
CA CYS A 170 9.68 4.15 6.38
C CYS A 170 9.57 4.73 7.80
N ILE A 171 9.82 3.92 8.83
CA ILE A 171 9.77 4.34 10.24
C ILE A 171 10.82 5.41 10.51
N TYR A 172 12.07 5.22 10.07
CA TYR A 172 13.13 6.21 10.21
C TYR A 172 12.73 7.56 9.60
N TYR A 173 12.18 7.56 8.39
CA TYR A 173 11.79 8.79 7.71
C TYR A 173 10.60 9.47 8.40
N MET A 174 9.62 8.70 8.89
CA MET A 174 8.50 9.22 9.66
C MET A 174 8.93 9.78 11.01
N LYS A 175 9.91 9.15 11.69
CA LYS A 175 10.57 9.69 12.88
C LYS A 175 11.21 11.05 12.60
N LYS A 176 11.94 11.15 11.49
CA LYS A 176 12.54 12.42 11.04
C LYS A 176 11.48 13.50 10.77
N CYS A 177 10.28 13.10 10.35
CA CYS A 177 9.14 13.98 10.12
C CYS A 177 8.26 14.20 11.37
N LEU A 178 8.54 13.55 12.50
CA LEU A 178 7.77 13.63 13.74
C LEU A 178 6.30 13.17 13.60
N ILE A 179 6.05 12.17 12.76
CA ILE A 179 4.70 11.60 12.50
C ILE A 179 4.64 10.08 12.71
N ASP A 180 5.73 9.45 13.14
CA ASP A 180 5.81 8.00 13.35
C ASP A 180 4.85 7.52 14.43
N GLN A 181 4.83 8.19 15.58
CA GLN A 181 3.95 7.83 16.70
C GLN A 181 2.47 7.92 16.32
N GLU A 182 2.08 8.95 15.58
CA GLU A 182 0.71 9.15 15.09
C GLU A 182 0.25 8.03 14.16
N LEU A 183 1.09 7.63 13.21
CA LEU A 183 0.72 6.68 12.17
C LEU A 183 0.86 5.22 12.64
N LEU A 184 1.95 4.89 13.33
CA LEU A 184 2.23 3.50 13.74
C LEU A 184 1.32 3.07 14.89
N SER A 185 0.89 3.98 15.77
CA SER A 185 -0.04 3.65 16.86
C SER A 185 -1.43 3.21 16.41
N MET A 186 -1.76 3.42 15.13
CA MET A 186 -2.97 2.87 14.52
C MET A 186 -2.90 1.35 14.37
N GLY A 187 -1.69 0.76 14.32
CA GLY A 187 -1.49 -0.68 14.14
C GLY A 187 -2.06 -1.25 12.83
N ASN A 188 -2.32 -0.40 11.83
CA ASN A 188 -3.02 -0.76 10.61
C ASN A 188 -2.05 -1.23 9.51
N PHE A 189 -1.78 -2.53 9.49
CA PHE A 189 -0.89 -3.18 8.53
C PHE A 189 -1.64 -4.19 7.66
N GLU A 190 -1.31 -4.21 6.37
CA GLU A 190 -1.78 -5.18 5.38
C GLU A 190 -0.58 -5.76 4.63
N GLU A 191 -0.60 -7.07 4.39
CA GLU A 191 0.42 -7.70 3.57
C GLU A 191 0.21 -7.34 2.09
N TYR A 192 1.25 -6.83 1.43
CA TYR A 192 1.26 -6.66 -0.01
C TYR A 192 1.71 -7.95 -0.68
N VAL A 193 0.82 -8.52 -1.48
CA VAL A 193 1.10 -9.68 -2.34
C VAL A 193 0.89 -9.26 -3.80
N PRO A 194 1.86 -9.47 -4.71
CA PRO A 194 1.67 -9.19 -6.12
C PRO A 194 0.46 -9.93 -6.70
N VAL A 195 -0.27 -9.26 -7.59
CA VAL A 195 -1.55 -9.73 -8.15
C VAL A 195 -1.42 -11.04 -8.95
N ASP A 196 -0.22 -11.39 -9.39
CA ASP A 196 0.09 -12.58 -10.20
C ASP A 196 0.51 -13.80 -9.36
N VAL A 197 0.74 -13.66 -8.05
CA VAL A 197 1.18 -14.78 -7.20
C VAL A 197 0.19 -15.95 -7.21
N ASP A 198 -1.11 -15.66 -7.23
CA ASP A 198 -2.12 -16.71 -7.31
C ASP A 198 -2.15 -17.39 -8.70
N LEU A 199 -1.73 -16.71 -9.78
CA LEU A 199 -1.61 -17.34 -11.11
C LEU A 199 -0.46 -18.36 -11.12
N GLU A 200 0.71 -18.00 -10.56
CA GLU A 200 1.87 -18.90 -10.49
C GLU A 200 1.58 -20.17 -9.68
N ARG A 201 0.92 -20.03 -8.51
CA ARG A 201 0.55 -21.18 -7.66
C ARG A 201 -0.45 -22.11 -8.34
N THR A 202 -1.23 -21.60 -9.30
CA THR A 202 -2.32 -22.33 -9.95
C THR A 202 -1.86 -23.10 -11.19
N GLN A 203 -0.68 -22.82 -11.76
CA GLN A 203 -0.09 -23.70 -12.78
C GLN A 203 0.17 -25.13 -12.27
N ILE A 204 0.10 -25.34 -10.95
CA ILE A 204 0.28 -26.63 -10.27
C ILE A 204 -1.09 -27.28 -9.92
N SER A 205 -2.20 -26.54 -9.99
CA SER A 205 -3.55 -27.00 -9.58
C SER A 205 -4.52 -27.01 -10.75
N THR A 206 -5.24 -28.11 -10.95
CA THR A 206 -6.22 -28.29 -12.04
C THR A 206 -7.50 -27.43 -11.91
N SER A 207 -7.65 -26.65 -10.84
CA SER A 207 -8.82 -25.80 -10.61
C SER A 207 -8.46 -24.32 -10.65
N PHE A 208 -8.36 -23.77 -11.87
CA PHE A 208 -8.04 -22.36 -12.09
C PHE A 208 -8.95 -21.41 -11.30
N PHE A 209 -10.23 -21.74 -11.18
CA PHE A 209 -11.25 -20.89 -10.55
C PHE A 209 -11.58 -21.21 -9.08
N ALA A 210 -10.92 -22.18 -8.45
CA ALA A 210 -11.28 -22.59 -7.08
C ALA A 210 -10.88 -21.56 -6.01
N LYS A 211 -9.99 -20.62 -6.33
CA LYS A 211 -9.63 -19.52 -5.43
C LYS A 211 -10.37 -18.25 -5.81
N THR A 212 -11.19 -17.76 -4.89
CA THR A 212 -11.94 -16.49 -5.01
C THR A 212 -11.05 -15.25 -4.88
N SER A 213 -9.77 -15.41 -4.50
CA SER A 213 -8.81 -14.30 -4.31
C SER A 213 -8.13 -13.82 -5.60
N GLN A 214 -8.23 -14.56 -6.70
CA GLN A 214 -7.56 -14.21 -7.95
C GLN A 214 -8.16 -12.94 -8.59
N ARG A 215 -7.29 -12.14 -9.18
CA ARG A 215 -7.64 -10.92 -9.92
C ARG A 215 -6.95 -10.90 -11.28
N MET A 216 -7.56 -10.22 -12.24
CA MET A 216 -6.93 -9.94 -13.52
C MET A 216 -5.69 -9.08 -13.30
N VAL A 217 -4.56 -9.54 -13.81
CA VAL A 217 -3.30 -8.81 -13.74
C VAL A 217 -3.26 -7.77 -14.84
N LEU A 218 -3.21 -6.51 -14.43
CA LEU A 218 -2.97 -5.37 -15.32
C LEU A 218 -1.62 -4.77 -14.93
N ASP A 219 -0.60 -5.03 -15.74
CA ASP A 219 0.73 -4.45 -15.50
C ASP A 219 0.75 -2.94 -15.81
N GLY A 220 1.82 -2.26 -15.40
CA GLY A 220 1.92 -0.81 -15.59
C GLY A 220 1.87 -0.37 -17.06
N VAL A 221 2.36 -1.20 -17.98
CA VAL A 221 2.31 -0.93 -19.43
C VAL A 221 0.87 -1.02 -19.93
N THR A 222 0.15 -2.07 -19.56
CA THR A 222 -1.26 -2.27 -19.92
C THR A 222 -2.14 -1.16 -19.36
N LEU A 223 -1.96 -0.79 -18.08
CA LEU A 223 -2.72 0.31 -17.46
C LEU A 223 -2.53 1.64 -18.20
N THR A 224 -1.33 1.89 -18.71
CA THR A 224 -0.99 3.11 -19.47
C THR A 224 -1.58 3.04 -20.88
N ASN A 225 -1.35 1.94 -21.61
CA ASN A 225 -1.79 1.78 -22.99
C ASN A 225 -3.31 1.78 -23.14
N LEU A 226 -4.04 1.31 -22.12
CA LEU A 226 -5.50 1.31 -22.07
C LEU A 226 -6.07 2.58 -21.43
N GLU A 227 -5.22 3.55 -21.06
CA GLU A 227 -5.60 4.81 -20.42
C GLU A 227 -6.59 4.62 -19.26
N ILE A 228 -6.33 3.63 -18.40
CA ILE A 228 -7.27 3.22 -17.34
C ILE A 228 -7.33 4.28 -16.23
N LEU A 229 -6.18 4.79 -15.81
CA LEU A 229 -6.06 5.71 -14.66
C LEU A 229 -5.64 7.12 -15.04
N GLN A 230 -4.77 7.24 -16.05
CA GLN A 230 -4.18 8.47 -16.54
C GLN A 230 -4.06 8.35 -18.07
N ASN A 231 -4.23 9.47 -18.76
CA ASN A 231 -4.06 9.52 -20.20
C ASN A 231 -2.58 9.61 -20.59
N GLY A 232 -2.26 9.24 -21.83
CA GLY A 232 -0.90 9.27 -22.36
C GLY A 232 -0.44 10.67 -22.82
N THR A 233 -1.34 11.64 -22.93
CA THR A 233 -1.04 12.96 -23.54
C THR A 233 -0.49 13.96 -22.54
N ASN A 234 -1.12 14.09 -21.37
CA ASN A 234 -0.75 15.06 -20.34
C ASN A 234 -0.67 14.45 -18.93
N GLY A 235 -0.94 13.14 -18.78
CA GLY A 235 -0.88 12.42 -17.51
C GLY A 235 -2.01 12.77 -16.54
N SER A 236 -3.05 13.47 -17.03
CA SER A 236 -4.26 13.75 -16.24
C SER A 236 -5.25 12.60 -16.31
N THR A 237 -6.32 12.70 -15.53
CA THR A 237 -7.45 11.75 -15.56
C THR A 237 -8.39 11.99 -16.73
N GLU A 238 -8.24 13.08 -17.50
CA GLU A 238 -9.15 13.43 -18.59
C GLU A 238 -9.09 12.40 -19.73
N GLY A 239 -10.24 11.94 -20.20
CA GLY A 239 -10.37 10.94 -21.26
C GLY A 239 -10.11 9.50 -20.82
N THR A 240 -9.94 9.24 -19.51
CA THR A 240 -9.61 7.90 -18.99
C THR A 240 -10.84 7.06 -18.68
N LEU A 241 -10.66 5.74 -18.56
CA LEU A 241 -11.71 4.84 -18.09
C LEU A 241 -12.19 5.21 -16.68
N LEU A 242 -11.27 5.59 -15.79
CA LEU A 242 -11.59 6.02 -14.43
C LEU A 242 -12.51 7.24 -14.42
N GLU A 243 -12.19 8.28 -15.20
CA GLU A 243 -13.06 9.48 -15.28
C GLU A 243 -14.45 9.12 -15.80
N ASN A 244 -14.52 8.27 -16.83
CA ASN A 244 -15.80 7.89 -17.43
C ASN A 244 -16.69 7.06 -16.48
N LEU A 245 -16.09 6.25 -15.60
CA LEU A 245 -16.83 5.39 -14.67
C LEU A 245 -17.05 6.01 -13.28
N ASP A 246 -16.24 6.99 -12.88
CA ASP A 246 -16.32 7.58 -11.54
C ASP A 246 -17.55 8.50 -11.38
N SER A 247 -18.63 7.89 -10.89
CA SER A 247 -19.83 8.56 -10.40
C SER A 247 -19.96 8.50 -8.87
N CYS A 248 -18.87 8.22 -8.16
CA CYS A 248 -18.90 8.02 -6.71
C CYS A 248 -19.16 9.34 -5.98
N PHE A 249 -20.11 9.33 -5.03
CA PHE A 249 -20.42 10.50 -4.19
C PHE A 249 -19.38 10.75 -3.08
N THR A 250 -18.69 9.70 -2.61
CA THR A 250 -17.79 9.80 -1.46
C THR A 250 -16.32 9.67 -1.85
N PRO A 251 -15.38 10.38 -1.18
CA PRO A 251 -13.95 10.28 -1.48
C PRO A 251 -13.37 8.87 -1.34
N PHE A 252 -13.80 8.12 -0.32
CA PHE A 252 -13.39 6.72 -0.14
C PHE A 252 -13.99 5.80 -1.21
N GLY A 253 -15.17 6.10 -1.74
CA GLY A 253 -15.73 5.42 -2.92
C GLY A 253 -14.88 5.63 -4.17
N LYS A 254 -14.43 6.87 -4.41
CA LYS A 254 -13.49 7.21 -5.51
C LYS A 254 -12.15 6.46 -5.40
N ARG A 255 -11.65 6.24 -4.18
CA ARG A 255 -10.45 5.42 -3.94
C ARG A 255 -10.71 3.94 -4.21
N LEU A 256 -11.86 3.42 -3.79
CA LEU A 256 -12.23 2.01 -3.98
C LEU A 256 -12.43 1.66 -5.46
N ILE A 257 -13.13 2.49 -6.23
CA ILE A 257 -13.37 2.20 -7.65
C ILE A 257 -12.06 2.18 -8.45
N LYS A 258 -11.12 3.07 -8.12
CA LYS A 258 -9.76 3.03 -8.68
C LYS A 258 -9.09 1.68 -8.41
N GLN A 259 -9.15 1.17 -7.19
CA GLN A 259 -8.59 -0.15 -6.85
C GLN A 259 -9.26 -1.29 -7.62
N TRP A 260 -10.59 -1.22 -7.79
CA TRP A 260 -11.34 -2.23 -8.56
C TRP A 260 -10.96 -2.24 -10.05
N LEU A 261 -10.67 -1.07 -10.63
CA LEU A 261 -10.20 -0.97 -12.01
C LEU A 261 -8.76 -1.47 -12.18
N CYS A 262 -7.88 -1.26 -11.19
CA CYS A 262 -6.50 -1.75 -11.25
C CYS A 262 -6.40 -3.28 -11.15
N ALA A 263 -7.32 -3.91 -10.41
CA ALA A 263 -7.34 -5.36 -10.21
C ALA A 263 -8.77 -5.92 -10.35
N PRO A 264 -9.28 -6.06 -11.59
CA PRO A 264 -10.58 -6.64 -11.85
C PRO A 264 -10.70 -8.07 -11.32
N LEU A 265 -11.92 -8.51 -11.01
CA LEU A 265 -12.16 -9.90 -10.62
C LEU A 265 -12.06 -10.82 -11.83
N CYS A 266 -11.58 -12.06 -11.63
CA CYS A 266 -11.62 -13.11 -12.65
C CYS A 266 -12.44 -14.34 -12.22
N ASN A 267 -12.93 -14.36 -10.98
CA ASN A 267 -13.79 -15.43 -10.47
C ASN A 267 -15.24 -15.22 -10.94
N PRO A 268 -15.85 -16.15 -11.69
CA PRO A 268 -17.20 -15.98 -12.22
C PRO A 268 -18.26 -15.76 -11.14
N PHE A 269 -18.15 -16.43 -9.99
CA PHE A 269 -19.10 -16.24 -8.89
C PHE A 269 -19.02 -14.82 -8.35
N SER A 270 -17.82 -14.31 -8.05
CA SER A 270 -17.66 -12.93 -7.55
C SER A 270 -17.99 -11.86 -8.59
N ILE A 271 -17.85 -12.17 -9.89
CA ILE A 271 -18.29 -11.27 -10.97
C ILE A 271 -19.82 -11.22 -11.00
N ASN A 272 -20.49 -12.39 -11.01
CA ASN A 272 -21.95 -12.46 -11.02
C ASN A 272 -22.55 -11.82 -9.76
N ASP A 273 -21.97 -12.03 -8.58
CA ASP A 273 -22.41 -11.38 -7.33
C ASP A 273 -22.41 -9.83 -7.44
N ARG A 274 -21.42 -9.26 -8.14
CA ARG A 274 -21.42 -7.80 -8.42
C ARG A 274 -22.45 -7.38 -9.47
N LEU A 275 -22.74 -8.23 -10.45
CA LEU A 275 -23.77 -7.99 -11.46
C LEU A 275 -25.16 -8.07 -10.84
N ASP A 276 -25.41 -9.07 -10.00
CA ASP A 276 -26.63 -9.25 -9.22
C ASP A 276 -26.87 -8.02 -8.32
N ALA A 277 -25.84 -7.56 -7.61
CA ALA A 277 -25.93 -6.33 -6.80
C ALA A 277 -26.26 -5.08 -7.65
N LEU A 278 -25.79 -5.01 -8.90
CA LEU A 278 -26.12 -3.90 -9.80
C LEU A 278 -27.59 -3.98 -10.23
N GLU A 279 -28.09 -5.17 -10.59
CA GLU A 279 -29.49 -5.40 -10.95
C GLU A 279 -30.43 -5.06 -9.78
N ASP A 280 -30.08 -5.48 -8.56
CA ASP A 280 -30.81 -5.16 -7.34
C ASP A 280 -30.94 -3.64 -7.14
N LEU A 281 -29.84 -2.89 -7.31
CA LEU A 281 -29.83 -1.44 -7.18
C LEU A 281 -30.63 -0.76 -8.31
N MET A 282 -30.51 -1.24 -9.55
CA MET A 282 -31.27 -0.73 -10.69
C MET A 282 -32.79 -0.91 -10.53
N ALA A 283 -33.22 -1.92 -9.77
CA ALA A 283 -34.63 -2.17 -9.48
C ALA A 283 -35.26 -1.18 -8.48
N ILE A 284 -34.46 -0.37 -7.76
CA ILE A 284 -34.93 0.56 -6.70
C ILE A 284 -34.44 2.02 -6.88
N PRO A 285 -34.69 2.67 -8.03
CA PRO A 285 -34.09 3.97 -8.37
C PRO A 285 -34.47 5.12 -7.41
N GLU A 286 -35.69 5.11 -6.87
CA GLU A 286 -36.15 6.12 -5.91
C GLU A 286 -35.32 6.09 -4.61
N LYS A 287 -35.02 4.88 -4.11
CA LYS A 287 -34.19 4.68 -2.92
C LYS A 287 -32.73 5.01 -3.17
N LEU A 288 -32.20 4.67 -4.33
CA LEU A 288 -30.87 5.10 -4.75
C LEU A 288 -30.71 6.62 -4.74
N THR A 289 -31.74 7.35 -5.20
CA THR A 289 -31.72 8.82 -5.21
C THR A 289 -31.65 9.38 -3.78
N GLU A 290 -32.50 8.86 -2.88
CA GLU A 290 -32.50 9.23 -1.45
C GLU A 290 -31.14 8.95 -0.80
N VAL A 291 -30.58 7.75 -1.01
CA VAL A 291 -29.26 7.34 -0.49
C VAL A 291 -28.14 8.19 -1.09
N GLY A 292 -28.19 8.51 -2.38
CA GLY A 292 -27.21 9.37 -3.04
C GLY A 292 -27.14 10.76 -2.42
N GLU A 293 -28.28 11.37 -2.09
CA GLU A 293 -28.34 12.66 -1.40
C GLU A 293 -27.78 12.61 0.04
N LEU A 294 -27.86 11.45 0.71
CA LEU A 294 -27.20 11.24 2.00
C LEU A 294 -25.69 11.06 1.83
N LEU A 295 -25.24 10.27 0.84
CA LEU A 295 -23.82 10.02 0.58
C LEU A 295 -23.07 11.30 0.20
N LYS A 296 -23.69 12.22 -0.56
CA LYS A 296 -23.10 13.52 -0.89
C LYS A 296 -22.77 14.39 0.32
N LYS A 297 -23.43 14.16 1.47
CA LYS A 297 -23.19 14.90 2.71
C LYS A 297 -22.06 14.30 3.55
N LEU A 298 -21.58 13.10 3.20
CA LEU A 298 -20.51 12.46 3.94
C LEU A 298 -19.16 13.11 3.60
N PRO A 299 -18.38 13.50 4.61
CA PRO A 299 -17.01 13.93 4.39
C PRO A 299 -16.11 12.73 4.06
N ASP A 300 -14.82 12.98 3.88
CA ASP A 300 -13.81 11.91 3.82
C ASP A 300 -13.62 11.26 5.20
N LEU A 301 -14.54 10.36 5.56
CA LEU A 301 -14.55 9.71 6.88
C LEU A 301 -13.26 8.92 7.15
N GLU A 302 -12.69 8.28 6.14
CA GLU A 302 -11.46 7.49 6.27
C GLU A 302 -10.30 8.37 6.75
N ARG A 303 -10.08 9.54 6.12
CA ARG A 303 -9.05 10.50 6.57
C ARG A 303 -9.41 11.20 7.87
N LEU A 304 -10.70 11.46 8.12
CA LEU A 304 -11.14 12.06 9.38
C LEU A 304 -10.87 11.16 10.58
N LEU A 305 -11.06 9.84 10.45
CA LEU A 305 -10.71 8.89 11.50
C LEU A 305 -9.22 8.96 11.84
N SER A 306 -8.35 9.01 10.84
CA SER A 306 -6.90 9.18 11.04
C SER A 306 -6.56 10.51 11.72
N LYS A 307 -7.24 11.59 11.34
CA LYS A 307 -7.08 12.91 11.99
C LYS A 307 -7.56 12.92 13.44
N ILE A 308 -8.67 12.26 13.76
CA ILE A 308 -9.18 12.15 15.13
C ILE A 308 -8.20 11.34 15.98
N HIS A 309 -7.72 10.20 15.48
CA HIS A 309 -6.70 9.38 16.14
C HIS A 309 -5.42 10.19 16.43
N SER A 310 -4.94 10.94 15.44
CA SER A 310 -3.80 11.83 15.55
C SER A 310 -3.92 12.88 16.66
N ILE A 311 -5.12 13.43 16.86
CA ILE A 311 -5.39 14.45 17.89
C ILE A 311 -5.54 13.79 19.27
N GLY A 312 -6.15 12.60 19.33
CA GLY A 312 -6.38 11.86 20.57
C GLY A 312 -5.19 11.04 21.05
N SER A 313 -4.10 10.95 20.27
CA SER A 313 -2.94 10.13 20.65
C SER A 313 -2.26 10.72 21.89
N PRO A 314 -2.16 9.95 23.00
CA PRO A 314 -1.53 10.41 24.24
C PRO A 314 -0.03 10.70 24.06
N LEU A 315 0.56 10.24 22.96
CA LEU A 315 1.97 10.40 22.63
C LEU A 315 2.34 11.81 22.14
N LYS A 316 1.36 12.73 22.02
CA LYS A 316 1.58 14.16 21.72
C LYS A 316 1.69 15.06 22.96
N SER A 317 1.41 14.57 24.17
CA SER A 317 1.46 15.36 25.42
C SER A 317 2.82 15.32 26.11
#